data_AF-A0A7X8DZ68-F1
#
_entry.id   AF-A0A7X8DZ68-F1
#
_cell.length_a   1.000
_cell.length_b   1.000
_cell.length_c   1.000
_cell.angle_alpha   90.00
_cell.angle_beta   90.00
_cell.angle_gamma   90.00
#
_symmetry.space_group_name_H-M   'P 1'
#
loop_
_entity.id
_entity.type
_entity.pdbx_description
1 polymer ?
#
loop_
_entity_poly.entity_id
_entity_poly.type
_entity_poly.pdbx_seq_one_letter_code
_entity_poly.pdbx_strand_id
1 'polypeptide(L)' 'CSGCGHTLSSLPLSVMNWSCPECGADHDRDHNAATNIKAAGLAVLALGENVSGMGSVSVSGSR' A
#
# COMPACT_ATOMS: atom_id res chain seq x y z
N CYS A 1 6.72 -4.31 2.21
CA CYS A 1 6.01 -5.42 2.86
C CYS A 1 4.73 -4.85 3.47
N SER A 2 3.58 -5.33 3.03
CA SER A 2 2.29 -4.94 3.60
C SER A 2 2.08 -5.47 5.02
N GLY A 3 2.82 -6.50 5.44
CA GLY A 3 2.75 -7.08 6.78
C GLY A 3 3.50 -6.27 7.86
N CYS A 4 4.74 -5.84 7.59
CA CYS A 4 5.59 -5.17 8.58
C CYS A 4 6.07 -3.76 8.20
N GLY A 5 5.73 -3.27 7.01
CA GLY A 5 6.15 -1.96 6.52
C GLY A 5 7.57 -1.90 5.94
N HIS A 6 8.35 -2.98 5.97
CA HIS A 6 9.71 -3.00 5.39
C HIS A 6 9.70 -2.66 3.90
N THR A 7 10.60 -1.77 3.48
CA THR A 7 10.79 -1.38 2.08
C THR A 7 12.00 -2.12 1.49
N LEU A 8 11.77 -2.88 0.43
CA LEU A 8 12.85 -3.50 -0.33
C LEU A 8 13.62 -2.43 -1.13
N SER A 9 14.94 -2.58 -1.22
CA SER A 9 15.79 -1.73 -2.05
C SER A 9 15.58 -1.95 -3.55
N SER A 10 15.33 -3.19 -3.97
CA SER A 10 14.90 -3.52 -5.33
C SER A 10 14.05 -4.79 -5.34
N LEU A 11 13.13 -4.88 -6.30
CA LEU A 11 12.37 -6.08 -6.61
C LEU A 11 12.17 -6.14 -8.12
N PRO A 12 12.90 -7.00 -8.85
CA PRO A 12 12.80 -7.08 -10.31
C PRO A 12 11.38 -7.45 -10.79
N LEU A 13 10.98 -6.93 -11.96
CA LEU A 13 9.67 -7.21 -12.56
C LEU A 13 9.46 -8.68 -12.98
N SER A 14 10.52 -9.49 -13.03
CA SER A 14 10.40 -10.93 -13.25
C SER A 14 10.04 -11.71 -11.97
N VAL A 15 10.19 -11.10 -10.79
CA VAL A 15 9.90 -11.73 -9.50
C VAL A 15 8.44 -11.52 -9.16
N MET A 16 7.64 -12.58 -9.26
CA MET A 16 6.21 -12.57 -8.90
C MET A 16 6.00 -12.89 -7.41
N ASN A 17 6.83 -13.75 -6.83
CA ASN A 17 6.73 -14.17 -5.43
C ASN A 17 8.04 -13.90 -4.69
N TRP A 18 7.95 -13.42 -3.46
CA TRP A 18 9.10 -13.15 -2.60
C TRP A 18 8.71 -13.24 -1.13
N SER A 19 9.68 -13.59 -0.28
CA SER A 19 9.52 -13.60 1.17
C SER A 19 10.14 -12.35 1.77
N CYS A 20 9.45 -11.71 2.72
CA CYS A 20 9.95 -10.51 3.37
C CYS A 20 11.18 -10.82 4.24
N PRO A 21 12.32 -10.14 4.02
CA PRO A 21 13.53 -10.43 4.79
C PRO A 21 13.42 -10.03 6.27
N GLU A 22 12.52 -9.10 6.61
CA GLU A 22 12.34 -8.64 7.99
C GLU A 22 11.35 -9.49 8.79
N CYS A 23 10.23 -9.88 8.19
CA CYS A 23 9.15 -10.56 8.93
C CYS A 23 8.83 -11.97 8.42
N GLY A 24 9.49 -12.43 7.36
CA GLY A 24 9.29 -13.76 6.79
C GLY A 24 7.98 -13.97 6.03
N ALA A 25 7.11 -12.96 5.93
CA ALA A 25 5.85 -13.08 5.20
C ALA A 25 6.06 -13.30 3.70
N ASP A 26 5.35 -14.28 3.13
CA ASP A 26 5.34 -14.53 1.69
C ASP A 26 4.36 -13.60 0.97
N HIS A 27 4.78 -13.09 -0.18
CA HIS A 27 4.01 -12.13 -0.96
C HIS A 27 3.96 -12.52 -2.43
N ASP A 28 2.76 -12.41 -3.02
CA ASP A 28 2.63 -12.07 -4.43
C ASP A 28 2.89 -10.57 -4.61
N ARG A 29 3.71 -10.21 -5.60
CA ARG A 29 4.18 -8.83 -5.79
C ARG A 29 3.02 -7.87 -6.05
N ASP A 30 2.11 -8.23 -6.96
CA ASP A 30 1.07 -7.32 -7.42
C ASP A 30 -0.01 -7.18 -6.34
N HIS A 31 -0.34 -8.27 -5.64
CA HIS A 31 -1.22 -8.24 -4.47
C HIS A 31 -0.64 -7.38 -3.33
N ASN A 32 0.65 -7.55 -3.01
CA ASN A 32 1.31 -6.75 -1.98
C ASN A 32 1.37 -5.26 -2.38
N ALA A 33 1.61 -4.96 -3.66
CA ALA A 33 1.59 -3.59 -4.17
C ALA A 33 0.20 -2.96 -4.04
N ALA A 34 -0.86 -3.65 -4.45
CA ALA A 34 -2.23 -3.17 -4.32
C ALA A 34 -2.61 -2.89 -2.86
N THR A 35 -2.20 -3.76 -1.93
CA THR A 35 -2.41 -3.57 -0.49
C THR A 35 -1.71 -2.31 0.02
N ASN A 36 -0.45 -2.10 -0.39
CA ASN A 36 0.31 -0.90 -0.03
C ASN A 36 -0.33 0.39 -0.60
N ILE A 37 -0.78 0.37 -1.86
CA ILE A 37 -1.47 1.51 -2.50
C ILE A 37 -2.77 1.85 -1.77
N LYS A 38 -3.57 0.84 -1.41
CA LYS A 38 -4.79 1.03 -0.62
C LYS A 38 -4.48 1.68 0.73
N ALA A 39 -3.46 1.19 1.45
CA ALA A 39 -3.06 1.76 2.73
C ALA A 39 -2.63 3.23 2.60
N ALA A 40 -1.82 3.55 1.58
CA ALA A 40 -1.41 4.93 1.31
C ALA A 40 -2.61 5.84 0.97
N GLY A 41 -3.54 5.37 0.13
CA GLY A 41 -4.75 6.12 -0.21
C GLY A 41 -5.64 6.40 1.01
N LEU A 42 -5.82 5.40 1.89
CA LEU A 42 -6.55 5.59 3.15
C LEU A 42 -5.84 6.57 4.09
N ALA A 43 -4.51 6.57 4.15
CA ALA A 43 -3.74 7.52 4.94
C ALA A 43 -3.91 8.97 4.45
N VAL A 44 -3.91 9.18 3.12
CA VAL A 44 -4.19 10.49 2.50
C VAL A 44 -5.59 10.98 2.87
N LEU A 45 -6.60 10.11 2.75
CA LEU A 45 -7.98 10.44 3.12
C LEU A 45 -8.12 10.79 4.60
N ALA A 46 -7.44 10.07 5.48
CA ALA A 46 -7.45 10.32 6.91
C ALA A 46 -6.80 11.65 7.29
N LEU A 47 -5.80 12.11 6.54
CA LEU A 47 -5.10 13.39 6.77
C LEU A 47 -5.85 14.59 6.15
N GLY A 48 -6.88 14.35 5.34
CA GLY A 48 -7.63 15.42 4.67
C GLY A 48 -6.88 16.11 3.53
N GLU A 49 -5.84 15.45 3.00
CA GLU A 49 -5.05 15.96 1.88
C GLU A 49 -5.87 15.86 0.58
N ASN A 50 -5.93 16.97 -0.17
CA ASN A 50 -6.60 16.99 -1.47
C ASN A 50 -5.65 16.49 -2.56
N VAL A 51 -5.96 15.34 -3.16
CA VAL A 51 -5.26 14.83 -4.35
C VAL A 51 -5.94 15.34 -5.62
N SER A 52 -5.23 16.13 -6.43
CA SER A 52 -5.71 16.59 -7.73
C SER A 52 -6.01 15.39 -8.64
N GLY A 53 -7.28 15.20 -9.01
CA GLY A 53 -7.73 14.18 -9.96
C GLY A 53 -8.75 13.18 -9.41
N MET A 54 -8.95 13.11 -8.09
CA MET A 54 -10.10 12.42 -7.51
C MET A 54 -11.18 13.48 -7.23
N GLY A 55 -12.34 13.38 -7.89
CA GLY A 55 -13.48 14.24 -7.54
C GLY A 55 -13.75 14.17 -6.04
N SER A 56 -14.24 15.26 -5.45
CA SER A 56 -14.45 15.39 -3.99
C SER A 56 -15.15 14.15 -3.43
N VAL A 57 -14.39 13.28 -2.75
CA VAL A 57 -14.96 12.12 -2.06
C VAL A 57 -15.41 12.62 -0.70
N SER A 58 -16.73 12.74 -0.50
CA SER A 58 -17.30 13.00 0.82
C SER A 58 -16.99 11.81 1.72
N VAL A 59 -15.98 11.93 2.57
CA VAL A 59 -15.76 10.98 3.66
C VAL A 59 -16.85 11.23 4.69
N SER A 60 -17.91 10.42 4.64
CA SER A 60 -18.88 10.35 5.75
C SER A 60 -18.20 9.64 6.91
N GLY A 61 -17.50 10.42 7.73
CA GLY A 61 -16.98 9.96 9.01
C GLY A 61 -18.15 9.71 9.96
N SER A 62 -18.58 8.46 10.06
CA SER A 62 -19.43 8.03 11.18
C SER A 62 -18.53 7.93 12.41
N ARG A 63 -18.65 8.90 13.31
CA ARG A 63 -18.39 8.72 14.74
C ARG A 63 -19.72 8.65 15.46
#